data_AF-A0A2G4FZV6-F1
#
_entry.id   AF-A0A2G4FZV6-F1
#
_cell.length_a   1.000
_cell.length_b   1.000
_cell.length_c   1.000
_cell.angle_alpha   90.00
_cell.angle_beta   90.00
_cell.angle_gamma   90.00
#
_symmetry.space_group_name_H-M   'P 1'
#
loop_
_entity.id
_entity.type
_entity.pdbx_description
1 polymer ?
#
loop_
_entity_poly.entity_id
_entity_poly.type
_entity_poly.pdbx_seq_one_letter_code
_entity_poly.pdbx_strand_id
1 'polypeptide(L)'
;MGKPGQFSLIPYAGIRVIDAQLDVAAQIQGSGGRISFEREGSFRRTWVQPLLGTQATIFMSPRLRAFARADIGGFGLSGSEDLSGNAQVGLGYAVGNNTDLNISWRYSGINYNTGDTPDSGYSSYRNGFEIGLKFFF
;
A
#
# COMPACT_ATOMS: atom_id res chain seq x y z
N MET A 1 -24.00 -15.19 -8.07
CA MET A 1 -24.54 -14.17 -7.13
C MET A 1 -24.52 -14.78 -5.72
N GLY A 2 -23.89 -14.11 -4.74
CA GLY A 2 -23.81 -14.62 -3.36
C GLY A 2 -25.12 -14.48 -2.60
N LYS A 3 -25.38 -15.34 -1.62
CA LYS A 3 -26.56 -15.20 -0.74
C LYS A 3 -26.28 -14.20 0.39
N PRO A 4 -27.26 -13.42 0.87
CA PRO A 4 -27.10 -12.60 2.06
C PRO A 4 -26.56 -13.43 3.24
N GLY A 5 -25.55 -12.91 3.93
CA GLY A 5 -24.88 -13.60 5.04
C GLY A 5 -23.78 -14.59 4.62
N GLN A 6 -23.58 -14.82 3.32
CA GLN A 6 -22.44 -15.60 2.85
C GLN A 6 -21.13 -14.85 3.12
N PHE A 7 -20.16 -15.52 3.74
CA PHE A 7 -18.83 -14.97 3.96
C PHE A 7 -17.76 -15.83 3.30
N SER A 8 -16.61 -15.22 3.03
CA SER A 8 -15.41 -15.87 2.53
C SER A 8 -14.22 -15.30 3.29
N LEU A 9 -13.31 -16.16 3.71
CA LEU A 9 -12.04 -15.81 4.32
C LEU A 9 -10.94 -16.55 3.57
N ILE A 10 -9.99 -15.81 3.01
CA ILE A 10 -8.93 -16.34 2.17
C ILE A 10 -7.59 -15.86 2.73
N PRO A 11 -6.86 -16.71 3.48
CA PRO A 11 -5.47 -16.43 3.81
C PRO A 11 -4.60 -16.55 2.55
N TYR A 12 -3.52 -15.78 2.48
CA TYR A 12 -2.54 -15.85 1.40
C TYR A 12 -1.13 -15.56 1.90
N ALA A 13 -0.15 -16.09 1.18
CA ALA A 13 1.26 -15.83 1.35
C ALA A 13 1.88 -15.54 -0.01
N GLY A 14 2.95 -14.75 -0.06
CA GLY A 14 3.60 -14.43 -1.31
C GLY A 14 4.89 -13.63 -1.14
N ILE A 15 5.34 -13.05 -2.25
CA ILE A 15 6.53 -12.21 -2.32
C ILE A 15 6.11 -10.83 -2.85
N ARG A 16 6.60 -9.76 -2.23
CA ARG A 16 6.39 -8.37 -2.63
C ARG A 16 7.72 -7.74 -2.99
N VAL A 17 7.75 -7.09 -4.16
CA VAL A 17 8.83 -6.20 -4.56
C VAL A 17 8.40 -4.78 -4.24
N ILE A 18 9.24 -4.04 -3.53
CA ILE A 18 9.01 -2.63 -3.22
C ILE A 18 10.13 -1.84 -3.88
N ASP A 19 9.74 -0.81 -4.64
CA ASP A 19 10.65 0.17 -5.21
C ASP A 19 10.33 1.54 -4.60
N ALA A 20 11.29 2.13 -3.90
CA ALA A 20 11.18 3.44 -3.27
C ALA A 20 12.16 4.40 -3.93
N GLN A 21 11.64 5.52 -4.40
CA GLN A 21 12.40 6.63 -4.94
C GLN A 21 12.02 7.91 -4.20
N LEU A 22 13.03 8.67 -3.77
CA LEU A 22 12.89 9.99 -3.16
C LEU A 22 13.80 10.96 -3.91
N ASP A 23 13.20 11.93 -4.59
CA ASP A 23 13.92 13.03 -5.21
C ASP A 23 13.93 14.22 -4.23
N VAL A 24 15.11 14.73 -3.90
CA VAL A 24 15.32 15.84 -2.97
C VAL A 24 15.83 17.03 -3.75
N ALA A 25 15.08 18.13 -3.71
CA ALA A 25 15.51 19.44 -4.18
C ALA A 25 15.64 20.37 -2.98
N ALA A 26 16.86 20.85 -2.69
CA ALA A 26 17.10 21.83 -1.65
C ALA A 26 17.36 23.20 -2.28
N GLN A 27 16.55 24.20 -1.93
CA GLN A 27 16.76 25.60 -2.31
C GLN A 27 17.14 26.41 -1.06
N ILE A 28 18.38 26.93 -1.03
CA ILE A 28 18.81 27.84 0.03
C ILE A 28 18.65 29.27 -0.46
N GLN A 29 17.83 30.07 0.22
CA GLN A 29 17.65 31.48 -0.08
C GLN A 29 18.35 32.32 0.98
N GLY A 30 19.55 32.83 0.67
CA GLY A 30 20.31 33.70 1.57
C GLY A 30 19.71 35.10 1.69
N SER A 31 19.61 35.64 2.91
CA SER A 31 19.21 37.04 3.12
C SER A 31 20.34 37.97 2.67
N GLY A 32 20.19 38.62 1.51
CA GLY A 32 21.20 39.57 1.01
C GLY A 32 21.33 39.67 -0.52
N GLY A 33 20.58 38.86 -1.27
CA GLY A 33 20.57 38.96 -2.73
C GLY A 33 21.55 38.00 -3.40
N ARG A 34 20.98 36.88 -3.87
CA ARG A 34 21.50 35.98 -4.91
C ARG A 34 22.72 35.14 -4.56
N ILE A 35 22.48 34.08 -3.78
CA ILE A 35 22.99 32.75 -4.16
C ILE A 35 21.86 31.74 -3.97
N SER A 36 21.41 31.14 -5.07
CA SER A 36 20.52 29.98 -5.07
C SER A 36 21.36 28.75 -5.38
N PHE A 37 21.63 27.94 -4.37
CA PHE A 37 22.15 26.59 -4.58
C PHE A 37 20.97 25.64 -4.67
N GLU A 38 20.86 24.96 -5.80
CA GLU A 38 19.90 23.88 -6.03
C GLU A 38 20.70 22.58 -5.98
N ARG A 39 20.56 21.83 -4.89
CA ARG A 39 21.14 20.48 -4.78
C ARG A 39 20.03 19.49 -5.07
N GLU A 40 20.10 18.86 -6.23
CA GLU A 40 19.28 17.73 -6.60
C GLU A 40 20.00 16.43 -6.21
N GLY A 41 19.29 15.53 -5.53
CA GLY A 41 19.79 14.20 -5.21
C GLY A 41 18.64 13.20 -5.18
N SER A 42 18.83 12.02 -5.77
CA SER A 42 17.83 10.95 -5.78
C SER A 42 18.28 9.79 -4.90
N PHE A 43 17.45 9.40 -3.94
CA PHE A 43 17.61 8.15 -3.18
C PHE A 43 16.69 7.10 -3.78
N ARG A 44 17.25 6.01 -4.31
CA ARG A 44 16.49 4.88 -4.85
C ARG A 44 16.87 3.58 -4.16
N ARG A 45 15.87 2.81 -3.74
CA ARG A 45 16.05 1.49 -3.10
C ARG A 45 14.96 0.54 -3.55
N THR A 46 15.36 -0.61 -4.09
CA THR A 46 14.47 -1.71 -4.41
C THR A 46 14.78 -2.88 -3.48
N TRP A 47 13.76 -3.49 -2.89
CA TRP A 47 13.93 -4.67 -2.05
C TRP A 47 12.79 -5.66 -2.23
N VAL A 48 13.07 -6.91 -1.85
CA VAL A 48 12.14 -8.03 -1.97
C VAL A 48 11.88 -8.58 -0.58
N GLN A 49 10.61 -8.81 -0.27
CA GLN A 49 10.21 -9.30 1.04
C GLN A 49 9.09 -10.34 0.91
N PRO A 50 9.09 -11.37 1.75
CA PRO A 50 7.93 -12.23 1.95
C PRO A 50 6.75 -11.42 2.52
N LEU A 51 5.54 -11.89 2.24
CA LEU A 51 4.31 -11.31 2.77
C LEU A 51 3.32 -12.41 3.18
N LEU A 52 2.55 -12.11 4.22
CA LEU A 52 1.43 -12.90 4.70
C LEU A 52 0.22 -11.98 4.85
N GLY A 53 -0.95 -12.45 4.43
CA GLY A 53 -2.16 -11.64 4.51
C GLY A 53 -3.43 -12.47 4.52
N THR A 54 -4.53 -11.76 4.67
CA THR A 54 -5.87 -12.33 4.64
C THR A 54 -6.83 -11.40 3.92
N GLN A 55 -7.82 -11.98 3.29
CA GLN A 55 -8.94 -11.26 2.69
C GLN A 55 -10.24 -11.86 3.17
N ALA A 56 -11.10 -11.00 3.74
CA ALA A 56 -12.45 -11.33 4.12
C ALA A 56 -13.44 -10.65 3.17
N THR A 57 -14.54 -11.32 2.86
CA THR A 57 -15.66 -10.75 2.11
C THR A 57 -16.96 -11.26 2.69
N ILE A 58 -17.93 -10.37 2.91
CA ILE A 58 -19.27 -10.71 3.35
C ILE A 58 -20.29 -10.13 2.37
N PHE A 59 -21.22 -10.97 1.91
CA PHE A 59 -22.32 -10.57 1.05
C PHE A 59 -23.47 -10.09 1.92
N MET A 60 -23.68 -8.78 1.98
CA MET A 60 -24.82 -8.18 2.69
C MET A 60 -26.12 -8.33 1.88
N SER A 61 -26.00 -8.36 0.56
CA SER A 61 -27.10 -8.61 -0.37
C SER A 61 -26.57 -9.30 -1.62
N PRO A 62 -27.42 -9.82 -2.53
CA PRO A 62 -26.94 -10.47 -3.75
C PRO A 62 -26.06 -9.58 -4.64
N ARG A 63 -26.25 -8.26 -4.55
CA ARG A 63 -25.48 -7.24 -5.27
C ARG A 63 -24.48 -6.47 -4.41
N LEU A 64 -24.63 -6.47 -3.09
CA LEU A 64 -23.80 -5.66 -2.20
C LEU A 64 -22.91 -6.55 -1.33
N ARG A 65 -21.61 -6.34 -1.40
CA ARG A 65 -20.61 -7.00 -0.57
C ARG A 65 -19.78 -5.97 0.19
N ALA A 66 -19.37 -6.32 1.41
CA ALA A 66 -18.29 -5.65 2.10
C ALA A 66 -17.05 -6.56 2.03
N PHE A 67 -15.87 -5.95 1.89
CA PHE A 67 -14.62 -6.68 1.89
C PHE A 67 -13.58 -5.97 2.74
N ALA A 68 -12.69 -6.75 3.33
CA ALA A 68 -11.52 -6.26 4.02
C ALA A 68 -10.32 -7.12 3.61
N ARG A 69 -9.16 -6.49 3.47
CA ARG A 69 -7.90 -7.14 3.20
C ARG A 69 -6.85 -6.54 4.11
N ALA A 70 -6.02 -7.38 4.70
CA ALA A 70 -4.83 -6.92 5.38
C ALA A 70 -3.65 -7.84 5.06
N ASP A 71 -2.46 -7.27 5.00
CA ASP A 71 -1.22 -8.01 4.87
C ASP A 71 -0.10 -7.33 5.65
N ILE A 72 0.87 -8.14 6.02
CA ILE A 72 2.15 -7.73 6.55
C ILE A 72 3.23 -8.41 5.72
N GLY A 73 4.35 -7.74 5.55
CA GLY A 73 5.51 -8.31 4.88
C GLY A 73 6.77 -7.69 5.40
N GLY A 74 7.90 -8.33 5.15
CA GLY A 74 9.12 -8.04 5.88
C GLY A 74 9.22 -8.89 7.14
N PHE A 75 10.37 -9.54 7.29
CA PHE A 75 10.70 -10.42 8.40
C PHE A 75 12.23 -10.43 8.62
N GLY A 76 12.90 -9.30 8.39
CA GLY A 76 14.34 -9.12 8.51
C GLY A 76 15.16 -9.78 7.38
N LEU A 77 14.59 -9.94 6.18
CA LEU A 77 15.25 -10.63 5.06
C LEU A 77 15.91 -9.67 4.05
N SER A 78 15.54 -8.38 4.07
CA SER A 78 16.05 -7.33 3.16
C SER A 78 16.73 -6.14 3.87
N GLY A 79 16.92 -6.21 5.18
CA GLY A 79 17.50 -5.15 6.03
C GLY A 79 17.40 -5.48 7.53
N SER A 80 17.91 -4.61 8.41
CA SER A 80 17.80 -4.80 9.87
C SER A 80 16.35 -4.66 10.36
N GLU A 81 15.55 -3.79 9.74
CA GLU A 81 14.09 -3.79 9.84
C GLU A 81 13.48 -3.53 8.45
N ASP A 82 12.62 -4.42 7.95
CA ASP A 82 12.02 -4.32 6.60
C ASP A 82 10.49 -4.46 6.63
N LEU A 83 9.85 -4.04 7.72
CA LEU A 83 8.43 -4.24 7.96
C LEU A 83 7.55 -3.32 7.09
N SER A 84 6.68 -3.92 6.28
CA SER A 84 5.59 -3.25 5.59
C SER A 84 4.24 -3.83 6.03
N GLY A 85 3.20 -3.01 6.00
CA GLY A 85 1.83 -3.46 6.19
C GLY A 85 0.86 -2.75 5.25
N ASN A 86 -0.20 -3.47 4.90
CA ASN A 86 -1.34 -2.91 4.20
C ASN A 86 -2.65 -3.33 4.86
N ALA A 87 -3.60 -2.41 4.93
CA ALA A 87 -4.98 -2.69 5.30
C ALA A 87 -5.91 -1.96 4.32
N GLN A 88 -6.97 -2.63 3.91
CA GLN A 88 -7.98 -2.10 3.01
C GLN A 88 -9.35 -2.58 3.47
N VAL A 89 -10.34 -1.69 3.43
CA VAL A 89 -11.74 -2.02 3.67
C VAL A 89 -12.60 -1.30 2.65
N GLY A 90 -13.65 -1.96 2.17
CA GLY A 90 -14.48 -1.39 1.13
C GLY A 90 -15.80 -2.09 0.92
N LEU A 91 -16.59 -1.50 0.03
CA LEU A 91 -17.87 -2.00 -0.44
C LEU A 91 -17.79 -2.27 -1.93
N GLY A 92 -18.41 -3.35 -2.37
CA GLY A 92 -18.59 -3.71 -3.78
C GLY A 92 -20.07 -3.80 -4.11
N TYR A 93 -20.48 -3.15 -5.20
CA TYR A 93 -21.84 -3.19 -5.72
C TYR A 93 -21.86 -3.71 -7.16
N ALA A 94 -22.58 -4.81 -7.38
CA ALA A 94 -22.85 -5.35 -8.70
C ALA A 94 -23.93 -4.50 -9.39
N VAL A 95 -23.50 -3.66 -10.34
CA VAL A 95 -24.38 -2.77 -11.11
C VAL A 95 -25.20 -3.56 -12.12
N GLY A 96 -24.62 -4.64 -12.66
CA GLY A 96 -25.28 -5.56 -13.59
C GLY A 96 -24.76 -6.98 -13.42
N ASN A 97 -24.96 -7.82 -14.43
CA ASN A 97 -24.49 -9.22 -14.38
C ASN A 97 -22.97 -9.34 -14.61
N ASN A 98 -22.34 -8.32 -15.18
CA ASN A 98 -20.96 -8.35 -15.66
C ASN A 98 -20.12 -7.17 -15.15
N THR A 99 -20.67 -6.30 -14.32
CA THR A 99 -20.01 -5.07 -13.87
C THR A 99 -20.13 -4.87 -12.38
N ASP A 100 -19.01 -4.55 -11.76
CA ASP A 100 -18.88 -4.42 -10.33
C ASP A 100 -18.13 -3.13 -9.97
N LEU A 101 -18.80 -2.25 -9.22
CA LEU A 101 -18.22 -1.02 -8.69
C LEU A 101 -17.68 -1.30 -7.28
N ASN A 102 -16.43 -0.93 -7.00
CA ASN A 102 -15.85 -1.03 -5.68
C ASN A 102 -15.40 0.35 -5.20
N ILE A 103 -15.74 0.67 -3.95
CA ILE A 103 -15.26 1.85 -3.25
C ILE A 103 -14.57 1.33 -1.99
N SER A 104 -13.34 1.75 -1.75
CA SER A 104 -12.56 1.30 -0.61
C SER A 104 -11.70 2.41 -0.04
N TRP A 105 -11.31 2.24 1.22
CA TRP A 105 -10.25 3.01 1.85
C TRP A 105 -9.09 2.07 2.12
N ARG A 106 -7.88 2.53 1.80
CA ARG A 106 -6.65 1.78 1.97
C ARG A 106 -5.68 2.57 2.85
N TYR A 107 -5.02 1.86 3.75
CA TYR A 107 -3.91 2.32 4.56
C TYR A 107 -2.69 1.44 4.27
N SER A 108 -1.53 2.05 4.06
CA SER A 108 -0.27 1.34 3.82
C SER A 108 0.84 2.01 4.61
N GLY A 109 1.63 1.20 5.31
CA GLY A 109 2.82 1.64 6.03
C GLY A 109 4.03 0.84 5.57
N ILE A 110 5.16 1.52 5.43
CA ILE A 110 6.47 0.90 5.27
C ILE A 110 7.37 1.51 6.33
N ASN A 111 8.00 0.66 7.13
CA ASN A 111 9.06 1.02 8.03
C ASN A 111 10.30 0.23 7.64
N TYR A 112 11.29 0.92 7.09
CA TYR A 112 12.55 0.34 6.66
C TYR A 112 13.69 0.95 7.46
N ASN A 113 14.53 0.11 8.04
CA ASN A 113 15.74 0.47 8.75
C ASN A 113 16.90 -0.40 8.24
N THR A 114 18.04 0.22 8.00
CA THR A 114 19.24 -0.50 7.52
C THR A 114 20.21 -0.81 8.67
N GLY A 115 20.12 -0.13 9.81
CA GLY A 115 21.04 -0.33 10.94
C GLY A 115 22.48 0.12 10.65
N ASP A 116 22.70 0.80 9.53
CA ASP A 116 23.99 1.31 9.09
C ASP A 116 24.31 2.66 9.74
N THR A 117 25.60 3.01 9.81
CA THR A 117 26.05 4.37 10.16
C THR A 117 26.60 5.03 8.90
N PRO A 118 25.99 6.12 8.37
CA PRO A 118 24.87 6.87 8.93
C PRO A 118 23.51 6.17 8.72
N ASP A 119 22.61 6.37 9.69
CA ASP A 119 21.27 5.77 9.72
C ASP A 119 20.44 6.27 8.52
N SER A 120 20.12 5.36 7.60
CA SER A 120 19.31 5.62 6.41
C SER A 120 17.92 4.98 6.53
N GLY A 121 17.33 5.01 7.73
CA GLY A 121 15.95 4.59 7.95
C GLY A 121 14.93 5.46 7.19
N TYR A 122 13.90 4.83 6.62
CA TYR A 122 12.79 5.49 5.92
C TYR A 122 11.46 4.94 6.42
N SER A 123 10.58 5.83 6.90
CA SER A 123 9.20 5.50 7.23
C SER A 123 8.23 6.28 6.33
N SER A 124 7.22 5.58 5.81
CA SER A 124 6.18 6.17 4.97
C SER A 124 4.84 5.55 5.29
N TYR A 125 3.88 6.40 5.65
CA TYR A 125 2.48 6.03 5.88
C TYR A 125 1.61 6.76 4.87
N ARG A 126 0.76 6.01 4.16
CA ARG A 126 -0.12 6.53 3.11
C ARG A 126 -1.51 5.98 3.35
N ASN A 127 -2.51 6.83 3.16
CA ASN A 127 -3.89 6.41 3.19
C ASN A 127 -4.70 7.15 2.13
N GLY A 128 -5.80 6.55 1.68
CA GLY A 128 -6.62 7.17 0.65
C GLY A 128 -7.83 6.34 0.27
N PHE A 129 -8.75 7.00 -0.42
CA PHE A 129 -9.90 6.35 -1.04
C PHE A 129 -9.54 5.84 -2.43
N GLU A 130 -10.05 4.67 -2.77
CA GLU A 130 -9.90 4.02 -4.06
C GLU A 130 -11.28 3.70 -4.61
N ILE A 131 -11.50 3.99 -5.90
CA ILE A 131 -12.69 3.62 -6.65
C ILE A 131 -12.23 2.76 -7.82
N GLY A 132 -12.86 1.60 -8.02
CA GLY A 132 -12.50 0.66 -9.07
C GLY A 132 -13.72 0.03 -9.73
N LEU A 133 -13.68 -0.06 -11.06
CA LEU A 133 -14.66 -0.79 -11.86
C LEU A 133 -14.07 -2.12 -12.31
N LYS A 134 -14.81 -3.22 -12.12
CA LYS A 134 -14.45 -4.57 -12.58
C LYS A 134 -15.46 -5.02 -13.62
N PHE A 135 -14.95 -5.54 -14.73
CA PHE A 135 -15.73 -6.10 -15.83
C PHE A 135 -15.46 -7.60 -15.93
N PHE A 136 -16.51 -8.41 -16.03
CA PHE A 136 -16.43 -9.85 -16.22
C PHE A 136 -16.91 -10.19 -17.62
N PHE A 137 -16.03 -10.82 -18.41
CA PHE A 137 -16.28 -11.26 -19.79
C PHE A 137 -16.50 -12.77 -19.83
#